data_AF-A0A8C6Q5B6-F1
#
_entry.id   AF-A0A8C6Q5B6-F1
#
_cell.length_a   1.000
_cell.length_b   1.000
_cell.length_c   1.000
_cell.angle_alpha   90.00
_cell.angle_beta   90.00
_cell.angle_gamma   90.00
#
_symmetry.space_group_name_H-M   'P 1'
#
loop_
_entity.id
_entity.type
_entity.pdbx_description
1 polymer ?
#
loop_
_entity_poly.entity_id
_entity_poly.type
_entity_poly.pdbx_seq_one_letter_code
_entity_poly.pdbx_strand_id
1 'polypeptide(L)'
;MDTEMIPKFSSKDEEVEYWKSQALKHKKSPTFSADTDNTRQQNDAQATPLLILKRNRSGTIRAQHPPPTTTTDKESWQDAQEELLEFQEGSRELEAELEAQLSQAERRLRDLQNENEKLKNEVSNFKEKLEHQYAQSYKQISVLEDDLGQTRSIKEQLHKYVRELEQANDDLERAKRATIVSLEDFESRLNQAIERNAFLESELDEKESLLVSVQRLKDEARDLRQELAVRERTSDRMSAPSSPTLDIDKMDFAVQASLSLPATPVGKSMEHSFISPKVLTNGCGGSALTHSARISALNIVGDLLRKVGALESKLAACRNLAKDQSSRKHFSTDKGTLINSNTTKFSHSLHNTYLDKTTINGLDPSSLTSMSSSRALAHPGMLPLSV
;
A
#
# COMPACT_ATOMS: atom_id res chain seq x y z
N MET A 1 -30.45 -59.85 -33.93
CA MET A 1 -30.47 -60.93 -32.93
C MET A 1 -31.88 -61.45 -32.88
N ASP A 2 -32.01 -62.77 -32.88
CA ASP A 2 -33.13 -63.60 -32.42
C ASP A 2 -34.54 -63.21 -32.86
N THR A 3 -35.02 -63.95 -33.86
CA THR A 3 -36.44 -64.07 -34.21
C THR A 3 -37.22 -64.56 -32.98
N GLU A 4 -38.08 -63.72 -32.41
CA GLU A 4 -38.98 -64.12 -31.34
C GLU A 4 -39.98 -65.18 -31.84
N MET A 5 -39.65 -66.44 -31.56
CA MET A 5 -40.51 -67.59 -31.83
C MET A 5 -41.74 -67.51 -30.91
N ILE A 6 -42.90 -67.15 -31.47
CA ILE A 6 -44.18 -67.17 -30.77
C ILE A 6 -44.40 -68.60 -30.20
N PRO A 7 -44.53 -68.77 -28.88
CA PRO A 7 -44.77 -70.09 -28.30
C PRO A 7 -46.07 -70.69 -28.80
N LYS A 8 -46.05 -71.97 -29.17
CA LYS A 8 -47.27 -72.73 -29.49
C LYS A 8 -47.79 -73.37 -28.21
N PHE A 9 -49.01 -73.02 -27.82
CA PHE A 9 -49.68 -73.56 -26.64
C PHE A 9 -50.48 -74.82 -26.99
N SER A 10 -50.55 -75.76 -26.06
CA SER A 10 -51.30 -77.02 -26.19
C SER A 10 -52.78 -76.87 -25.79
N SER A 11 -53.10 -75.86 -24.98
CA SER A 11 -54.46 -75.48 -24.59
C SER A 11 -54.60 -73.95 -24.49
N LYS A 12 -55.83 -73.44 -24.61
CA LYS A 12 -56.14 -72.03 -24.34
C LYS A 12 -55.85 -71.63 -22.89
N ASP A 13 -55.97 -72.55 -21.94
CA ASP A 13 -55.70 -72.26 -20.53
C ASP A 13 -54.20 -71.99 -20.30
N GLU A 14 -53.33 -72.70 -21.03
CA GLU A 14 -51.87 -72.54 -21.01
C GLU A 14 -51.45 -71.20 -21.63
N GLU A 15 -52.12 -70.78 -22.71
CA GLU A 15 -51.94 -69.45 -23.32
C GLU A 15 -52.35 -68.32 -22.37
N VAL A 16 -53.48 -68.46 -21.66
CA VAL A 16 -53.96 -67.46 -20.68
C VAL A 16 -53.02 -67.35 -19.47
N GLU A 17 -52.52 -68.46 -18.95
CA GLU A 17 -51.51 -68.49 -17.87
C GLU A 17 -50.18 -67.84 -18.30
N TYR A 18 -49.73 -68.09 -19.53
CA TYR A 18 -48.53 -67.47 -20.10
C TYR A 18 -48.67 -65.94 -20.18
N TRP A 19 -49.76 -65.43 -20.77
CA TRP A 19 -49.97 -63.99 -20.92
C TRP A 19 -50.20 -63.28 -19.58
N LYS A 20 -50.90 -63.90 -18.61
CA LYS A 20 -50.98 -63.40 -17.23
C LYS A 20 -49.60 -63.27 -16.60
N SER A 21 -48.76 -64.30 -16.72
CA SER A 21 -47.41 -64.29 -16.15
C SER A 21 -46.53 -63.20 -16.77
N GLN A 22 -46.58 -63.01 -18.10
CA GLN A 22 -45.85 -61.94 -18.77
C GLN A 22 -46.33 -60.54 -18.35
N ALA A 23 -47.64 -60.30 -18.29
CA ALA A 23 -48.19 -59.02 -17.80
C ALA A 23 -47.73 -58.71 -16.37
N LEU A 24 -47.69 -59.72 -15.48
CA LEU A 24 -47.22 -59.58 -14.11
C LEU A 24 -45.70 -59.29 -14.03
N LYS A 25 -44.92 -59.79 -14.99
CA LYS A 25 -43.47 -59.57 -15.12
C LYS A 25 -43.15 -58.14 -15.56
N HIS A 26 -43.88 -57.61 -16.54
CA HIS A 26 -43.79 -56.21 -16.94
C HIS A 26 -44.24 -55.27 -15.81
N LYS A 27 -45.29 -55.61 -15.06
CA LYS A 27 -45.77 -54.82 -13.91
C LYS A 27 -44.81 -54.81 -12.70
N LYS A 28 -43.86 -55.76 -12.60
CA LYS A 28 -42.85 -55.85 -11.53
C LYS A 28 -41.47 -55.29 -11.91
N SER A 29 -41.31 -54.75 -13.12
CA SER A 29 -40.05 -54.16 -13.56
C SER A 29 -40.02 -52.66 -13.24
N PRO A 30 -39.18 -52.17 -12.32
CA PRO A 30 -39.08 -50.74 -12.05
C PRO A 30 -38.31 -50.04 -13.17
N THR A 31 -38.98 -49.17 -13.93
CA THR A 31 -38.33 -48.30 -14.92
C THR A 31 -37.49 -47.24 -14.23
N PHE A 32 -36.17 -47.37 -14.36
CA PHE A 32 -35.17 -46.42 -13.90
C PHE A 32 -35.07 -45.19 -14.82
N SER A 33 -34.65 -44.06 -14.25
CA SER A 33 -34.47 -42.73 -14.89
C SER A 33 -35.69 -42.06 -15.51
N ALA A 34 -36.27 -41.13 -14.75
CA ALA A 34 -37.01 -40.01 -15.30
C ALA A 34 -36.05 -38.83 -15.57
N ASP A 35 -35.48 -38.80 -16.77
CA ASP A 35 -35.04 -37.55 -17.40
C ASP A 35 -36.09 -37.17 -18.45
N THR A 36 -36.91 -36.17 -18.14
CA THR A 36 -37.86 -35.59 -19.11
C THR A 36 -37.69 -34.08 -19.15
N ASP A 37 -36.81 -33.65 -20.06
CA ASP A 37 -36.86 -32.31 -20.62
C ASP A 37 -38.26 -32.07 -21.22
N ASN A 38 -38.94 -31.03 -20.76
CA ASN A 38 -40.29 -30.72 -21.18
C ASN A 38 -40.27 -29.86 -22.45
N THR A 39 -40.35 -30.48 -23.63
CA THR A 39 -40.64 -29.78 -24.89
C THR A 39 -41.41 -30.67 -25.86
N ARG A 40 -42.75 -30.67 -25.73
CA ARG A 40 -43.73 -30.58 -26.84
C ARG A 40 -45.15 -30.66 -26.25
N GLN A 41 -45.98 -29.62 -26.40
CA GLN A 41 -46.70 -29.23 -27.62
C GLN A 41 -47.99 -30.03 -27.80
N GLN A 42 -49.10 -29.29 -27.72
CA GLN A 42 -50.49 -29.63 -28.00
C GLN A 42 -50.75 -30.93 -28.77
N ASN A 43 -51.69 -31.73 -28.26
CA ASN A 43 -52.71 -32.35 -29.08
C ASN A 43 -54.04 -32.37 -28.31
N ASP A 44 -55.04 -31.69 -28.84
CA ASP A 44 -56.43 -31.80 -28.40
C ASP A 44 -56.95 -33.22 -28.65
N ALA A 45 -57.64 -33.78 -27.65
CA ALA A 45 -58.48 -34.95 -27.83
C ALA A 45 -59.69 -34.85 -26.92
N GLN A 46 -60.73 -34.15 -27.39
CA GLN A 46 -62.07 -34.25 -26.81
C GLN A 46 -62.55 -35.70 -26.92
N ALA A 47 -62.91 -36.32 -25.80
CA ALA A 47 -63.46 -37.67 -25.76
C ALA A 47 -64.70 -37.71 -24.85
N THR A 48 -65.79 -37.12 -25.32
CA THR A 48 -67.10 -37.16 -24.67
C THR A 48 -67.69 -38.58 -24.74
N PRO A 49 -68.06 -39.22 -23.61
CA PRO A 49 -68.76 -40.51 -23.66
C PRO A 49 -70.22 -40.33 -24.09
N LEU A 50 -70.53 -40.72 -25.33
CA LEU A 50 -71.92 -40.80 -25.81
C LEU A 50 -72.64 -41.98 -25.13
N LEU A 51 -73.53 -41.69 -24.18
CA LEU A 51 -74.51 -42.67 -23.68
C LEU A 51 -75.60 -42.90 -24.74
N ILE A 52 -75.47 -44.02 -25.47
CA ILE A 52 -76.42 -44.43 -26.50
C ILE A 52 -77.72 -44.92 -25.85
N LEU A 53 -78.76 -44.07 -25.92
CA LEU A 53 -80.11 -44.42 -25.50
C LEU A 53 -80.74 -45.42 -26.49
N LYS A 54 -80.58 -46.74 -26.26
CA LYS A 54 -81.24 -47.78 -27.06
C LYS A 54 -82.75 -47.84 -26.78
N ARG A 55 -83.50 -46.97 -27.47
CA ARG A 55 -84.96 -47.03 -27.57
C ARG A 55 -85.38 -48.25 -28.40
N ASN A 56 -85.79 -49.33 -27.73
CA ASN A 56 -86.31 -50.53 -28.41
C ASN A 56 -87.85 -50.58 -28.37
N ARG A 57 -88.45 -51.12 -29.43
CA ARG A 57 -89.90 -51.04 -29.68
C ARG A 57 -90.72 -52.09 -28.91
N SER A 58 -91.89 -51.64 -28.47
CA SER A 58 -93.18 -52.36 -28.36
C SER A 58 -93.19 -53.85 -28.71
N GLY A 59 -93.54 -54.66 -27.71
CA GLY A 59 -94.07 -56.02 -27.89
C GLY A 59 -95.28 -56.20 -26.98
N THR A 60 -96.49 -56.18 -27.54
CA THR A 60 -97.73 -56.41 -26.78
C THR A 60 -97.92 -57.91 -26.55
N ILE A 61 -97.79 -58.36 -25.30
CA ILE A 61 -98.32 -59.66 -24.87
C ILE A 61 -99.34 -59.44 -23.75
N ARG A 62 -100.59 -59.76 -24.06
CA ARG A 62 -101.74 -59.71 -23.16
C ARG A 62 -101.75 -60.94 -22.25
N ALA A 63 -101.12 -60.84 -21.08
CA ALA A 63 -101.36 -61.78 -19.98
C ALA A 63 -102.47 -61.22 -19.06
N GLN A 64 -103.33 -62.10 -18.55
CA GLN A 64 -104.54 -61.70 -17.82
C GLN A 64 -104.23 -61.45 -16.33
N HIS A 65 -104.79 -60.37 -15.79
CA HIS A 65 -104.75 -60.02 -14.37
C HIS A 65 -105.51 -61.04 -13.49
N PRO A 66 -105.00 -61.38 -12.30
CA PRO A 66 -105.82 -61.47 -11.10
C PRO A 66 -106.01 -60.07 -10.45
N PRO A 67 -107.06 -59.87 -9.63
CA PRO A 67 -107.40 -58.56 -9.04
C PRO A 67 -106.46 -58.15 -7.88
N PRO A 68 -106.49 -56.88 -7.44
CA PRO A 68 -105.31 -56.25 -6.88
C PRO A 68 -105.18 -56.23 -5.34
N THR A 69 -103.93 -56.33 -4.87
CA THR A 69 -103.45 -55.73 -3.61
C THR A 69 -102.74 -54.40 -3.91
N THR A 70 -103.49 -53.40 -4.37
CA THR A 70 -102.96 -52.12 -4.90
C THR A 70 -102.18 -51.23 -3.93
N THR A 71 -102.08 -51.58 -2.65
CA THR A 71 -101.28 -50.85 -1.66
C THR A 71 -99.83 -51.33 -1.66
N THR A 72 -99.61 -52.62 -1.40
CA THR A 72 -98.27 -53.19 -1.14
C THR A 72 -97.32 -53.10 -2.33
N ASP A 73 -97.80 -53.37 -3.54
CA ASP A 73 -96.96 -53.35 -4.74
C ASP A 73 -96.64 -51.91 -5.17
N LYS A 74 -97.52 -50.96 -4.79
CA LYS A 74 -97.33 -49.54 -5.03
C LYS A 74 -96.40 -48.92 -3.99
N GLU A 75 -96.55 -49.29 -2.72
CA GLU A 75 -95.64 -48.97 -1.62
C GLU A 75 -94.23 -49.48 -1.95
N SER A 76 -94.07 -50.77 -2.29
CA SER A 76 -92.77 -51.34 -2.69
C SER A 76 -92.13 -50.67 -3.91
N TRP A 77 -92.93 -50.18 -4.87
CA TRP A 77 -92.41 -49.40 -6.00
C TRP A 77 -92.00 -47.98 -5.61
N GLN A 78 -92.72 -47.36 -4.66
CA GLN A 78 -92.36 -46.05 -4.11
C GLN A 78 -91.09 -46.13 -3.26
N ASP A 79 -90.97 -47.14 -2.40
CA ASP A 79 -89.76 -47.40 -1.59
C ASP A 79 -88.52 -47.58 -2.48
N ALA A 80 -88.63 -48.42 -3.53
CA ALA A 80 -87.54 -48.63 -4.50
C ALA A 80 -87.24 -47.39 -5.36
N GLN A 81 -88.21 -46.49 -5.55
CA GLN A 81 -87.98 -45.20 -6.20
C GLN A 81 -87.24 -44.23 -5.26
N GLU A 82 -87.59 -44.22 -3.97
CA GLU A 82 -86.97 -43.39 -2.93
C GLU A 82 -85.53 -43.84 -2.66
N GLU A 83 -85.27 -45.15 -2.54
CA GLU A 83 -83.92 -45.73 -2.44
C GLU A 83 -83.04 -45.37 -3.65
N LEU A 84 -83.60 -45.42 -4.86
CA LEU A 84 -82.88 -45.02 -6.08
C LEU A 84 -82.56 -43.51 -6.09
N LEU A 85 -83.46 -42.67 -5.58
CA LEU A 85 -83.23 -41.23 -5.46
C LEU A 85 -82.15 -40.92 -4.42
N GLU A 86 -82.20 -41.57 -3.25
CA GLU A 86 -81.16 -41.44 -2.22
C GLU A 86 -79.79 -41.91 -2.73
N PHE A 87 -79.74 -43.02 -3.47
CA PHE A 87 -78.49 -43.48 -4.10
C PHE A 87 -77.96 -42.51 -5.17
N GLN A 88 -78.85 -41.90 -5.97
CA GLN A 88 -78.46 -40.88 -6.95
C GLN A 88 -77.97 -39.59 -6.28
N GLU A 89 -78.62 -39.16 -5.20
CA GLU A 89 -78.25 -37.98 -4.42
C GLU A 89 -76.90 -38.19 -3.72
N GLY A 90 -76.72 -39.33 -3.04
CA GLY A 90 -75.45 -39.70 -2.41
C GLY A 90 -74.30 -39.91 -3.40
N SER A 91 -74.58 -40.43 -4.61
CA SER A 91 -73.58 -40.51 -5.70
C SER A 91 -73.15 -39.11 -6.16
N ARG A 92 -74.11 -38.20 -6.34
CA ARG A 92 -73.85 -36.81 -6.74
C ARG A 92 -73.09 -36.02 -5.66
N GLU A 93 -73.38 -36.26 -4.39
CA GLU A 93 -72.63 -35.67 -3.27
C GLU A 93 -71.18 -36.20 -3.20
N LEU A 94 -70.98 -37.50 -3.41
CA LEU A 94 -69.64 -38.10 -3.49
C LEU A 94 -68.84 -37.56 -4.69
N GLU A 95 -69.47 -37.43 -5.86
CA GLU A 95 -68.86 -36.80 -7.03
C GLU A 95 -68.43 -35.35 -6.73
N ALA A 96 -69.30 -34.55 -6.11
CA ALA A 96 -68.98 -33.17 -5.72
C ALA A 96 -67.82 -33.06 -4.71
N GLU A 97 -67.74 -33.98 -3.74
CA GLU A 97 -66.62 -34.05 -2.80
C GLU A 97 -65.31 -34.44 -3.50
N LEU A 98 -65.34 -35.40 -4.43
CA LEU A 98 -64.18 -35.78 -5.25
C LEU A 98 -63.72 -34.63 -6.15
N GLU A 99 -64.64 -33.88 -6.77
CA GLU A 99 -64.33 -32.68 -7.55
C GLU A 99 -63.73 -31.56 -6.68
N ALA A 100 -64.23 -31.38 -5.45
CA ALA A 100 -63.69 -30.42 -4.49
C ALA A 100 -62.26 -30.78 -4.07
N GLN A 101 -62.00 -32.06 -3.78
CA GLN A 101 -60.67 -32.59 -3.46
C GLN A 101 -59.70 -32.46 -4.63
N LEU A 102 -60.12 -32.83 -5.85
CA LEU A 102 -59.34 -32.67 -7.08
C LEU A 102 -58.97 -31.19 -7.28
N SER A 103 -59.96 -30.30 -7.22
CA SER A 103 -59.77 -28.84 -7.31
C SER A 103 -58.82 -28.30 -6.24
N GLN A 104 -58.81 -28.87 -5.03
CA GLN A 104 -57.89 -28.51 -3.96
C GLN A 104 -56.48 -29.03 -4.21
N ALA A 105 -56.33 -30.26 -4.71
CA ALA A 105 -55.05 -30.84 -5.10
C ALA A 105 -54.40 -30.09 -6.26
N GLU A 106 -55.17 -29.74 -7.30
CA GLU A 106 -54.68 -28.92 -8.41
C GLU A 106 -54.25 -27.51 -7.97
N ARG A 107 -54.98 -26.87 -7.05
CA ARG A 107 -54.56 -25.58 -6.47
C ARG A 107 -53.19 -25.71 -5.80
N ARG A 108 -53.02 -26.69 -4.91
CA ARG A 108 -51.72 -26.97 -4.27
C ARG A 108 -50.61 -27.27 -5.29
N LEU A 109 -50.90 -28.00 -6.37
CA LEU A 109 -49.94 -28.27 -7.43
C LEU A 109 -49.48 -26.97 -8.11
N ARG A 110 -50.43 -26.09 -8.48
CA ARG A 110 -50.14 -24.77 -9.08
C ARG A 110 -49.35 -23.88 -8.13
N ASP A 111 -49.70 -23.85 -6.84
CA ASP A 111 -48.99 -23.05 -5.84
C ASP A 111 -47.54 -23.54 -5.65
N LEU A 112 -47.32 -24.86 -5.55
CA LEU A 112 -45.99 -25.47 -5.47
C LEU A 112 -45.17 -25.27 -6.76
N GLN A 113 -45.81 -25.29 -7.94
CA GLN A 113 -45.16 -24.97 -9.22
C GLN A 113 -44.68 -23.51 -9.22
N ASN A 114 -45.54 -22.56 -8.85
CA ASN A 114 -45.21 -21.14 -8.74
C ASN A 114 -44.07 -20.89 -7.73
N GLU A 115 -44.05 -21.60 -6.60
CA GLU A 115 -42.96 -21.51 -5.62
C GLU A 115 -41.66 -22.11 -6.17
N ASN A 116 -41.72 -23.25 -6.85
CA ASN A 116 -40.56 -23.88 -7.48
C ASN A 116 -39.92 -22.98 -8.56
N GLU A 117 -40.73 -22.28 -9.36
CA GLU A 117 -40.26 -21.29 -10.34
C GLU A 117 -39.61 -20.07 -9.68
N LYS A 118 -40.21 -19.53 -8.60
CA LYS A 118 -39.59 -18.44 -7.81
C LYS A 118 -38.24 -18.86 -7.26
N LEU A 119 -38.15 -20.03 -6.63
CA LEU A 119 -36.89 -20.56 -6.07
C LEU A 119 -35.84 -20.81 -7.16
N LYS A 120 -36.23 -21.31 -8.35
CA LYS A 120 -35.33 -21.43 -9.51
C LYS A 120 -34.78 -20.06 -9.96
N ASN A 121 -35.63 -19.05 -10.04
CA ASN A 121 -35.24 -17.69 -10.43
C ASN A 121 -34.32 -17.05 -9.38
N GLU A 122 -34.59 -17.25 -8.09
CA GLU A 122 -33.71 -16.82 -6.99
C GLU A 122 -32.35 -17.50 -7.05
N VAL A 123 -32.31 -18.83 -7.23
CA VAL A 123 -31.05 -19.59 -7.41
C VAL A 123 -30.27 -19.09 -8.62
N SER A 124 -30.92 -18.78 -9.74
CA SER A 124 -30.26 -18.21 -10.93
C SER A 124 -29.67 -16.82 -10.63
N ASN A 125 -30.43 -15.95 -9.98
CA ASN A 125 -30.00 -14.60 -9.57
C ASN A 125 -28.82 -14.63 -8.59
N PHE A 126 -28.82 -15.57 -7.62
CA PHE A 126 -27.68 -15.75 -6.71
C PHE A 126 -26.44 -16.31 -7.41
N LYS A 127 -26.61 -17.22 -8.39
CA LYS A 127 -25.49 -17.71 -9.22
C LYS A 127 -24.85 -16.59 -10.04
N GLU A 128 -25.66 -15.78 -10.73
CA GLU A 128 -25.18 -14.64 -11.52
C GLU A 128 -24.42 -13.62 -10.65
N LYS A 129 -24.98 -13.27 -9.48
CA LYS A 129 -24.32 -12.38 -8.51
C LYS A 129 -23.00 -12.95 -8.00
N LEU A 130 -22.95 -14.24 -7.72
CA LEU A 130 -21.75 -14.92 -7.23
C LEU A 130 -20.66 -14.94 -8.32
N GLU A 131 -21.03 -15.27 -9.56
CA GLU A 131 -20.13 -15.23 -10.72
C GLU A 131 -19.60 -13.81 -10.99
N HIS A 132 -20.47 -12.80 -10.93
CA HIS A 132 -20.07 -11.40 -11.06
C HIS A 132 -19.07 -10.98 -9.97
N GLN A 133 -19.31 -11.36 -8.72
CA GLN A 133 -18.39 -11.08 -7.61
C GLN A 133 -17.05 -11.82 -7.76
N TYR A 134 -17.06 -13.08 -8.19
CA TYR A 134 -15.82 -13.80 -8.50
C TYR A 134 -15.04 -13.13 -9.64
N ALA A 135 -15.70 -12.75 -10.74
CA ALA A 135 -15.06 -12.06 -11.86
C ALA A 135 -14.52 -10.67 -11.47
N GLN A 136 -15.20 -9.94 -10.59
CA GLN A 136 -14.74 -8.67 -10.06
C GLN A 136 -13.54 -8.86 -9.11
N SER A 137 -13.62 -9.81 -8.18
CA SER A 137 -12.55 -10.13 -7.23
C SER A 137 -11.28 -10.61 -7.96
N TYR A 138 -11.42 -11.48 -8.97
CA TYR A 138 -10.31 -11.94 -9.79
C TYR A 138 -9.59 -10.79 -10.50
N LYS A 139 -10.34 -9.86 -11.11
CA LYS A 139 -9.76 -8.64 -11.71
C LYS A 139 -9.03 -7.77 -10.69
N GLN A 140 -9.59 -7.61 -9.49
CA GLN A 140 -8.95 -6.84 -8.42
C GLN A 140 -7.65 -7.51 -7.93
N ILE A 141 -7.65 -8.84 -7.77
CA ILE A 141 -6.47 -9.60 -7.38
C ILE A 141 -5.37 -9.45 -8.45
N SER A 142 -5.70 -9.65 -9.73
CA SER A 142 -4.74 -9.48 -10.83
C SER A 142 -4.08 -8.09 -10.84
N VAL A 143 -4.85 -7.01 -10.65
CA VAL A 143 -4.28 -5.64 -10.59
C VAL A 143 -3.38 -5.47 -9.36
N LEU A 144 -3.76 -6.02 -8.20
CA LEU A 144 -2.94 -5.95 -6.99
C LEU A 144 -1.65 -6.79 -7.11
N GLU A 145 -1.66 -7.89 -7.86
CA GLU A 145 -0.48 -8.70 -8.16
C GLU A 145 0.48 -7.96 -9.10
N ASP A 146 -0.04 -7.28 -10.13
CA ASP A 146 0.73 -6.42 -11.04
C ASP A 146 1.36 -5.23 -10.28
N ASP A 147 0.58 -4.50 -9.46
CA ASP A 147 1.05 -3.38 -8.64
C ASP A 147 2.12 -3.83 -7.61
N LEU A 148 1.96 -5.02 -7.03
CA LEU A 148 2.94 -5.64 -6.13
C LEU A 148 4.24 -5.98 -6.87
N GLY A 149 4.14 -6.50 -8.10
CA GLY A 149 5.28 -6.75 -8.99
C GLY A 149 6.02 -5.47 -9.35
N GLN A 150 5.29 -4.43 -9.76
CA GLN A 150 5.85 -3.11 -10.07
C GLN A 150 6.55 -2.50 -8.84
N THR A 151 5.91 -2.54 -7.66
CA THR A 151 6.48 -2.02 -6.41
C THR A 151 7.78 -2.73 -6.02
N ARG A 152 7.85 -4.06 -6.20
CA ARG A 152 9.07 -4.85 -5.97
C ARG A 152 10.20 -4.44 -6.93
N SER A 153 9.89 -4.29 -8.22
CA SER A 153 10.85 -3.85 -9.24
C SER A 153 11.40 -2.45 -8.95
N ILE A 154 10.54 -1.49 -8.60
CA ILE A 154 10.95 -0.12 -8.21
C ILE A 154 11.83 -0.16 -6.95
N LYS A 155 11.48 -0.96 -5.94
CA LYS A 155 12.30 -1.12 -4.72
C LYS A 155 13.70 -1.63 -5.05
N GLU A 156 13.81 -2.61 -5.94
CA GLU A 156 15.09 -3.20 -6.36
C GLU A 156 15.95 -2.21 -7.16
N GLN A 157 15.34 -1.47 -8.10
CA GLN A 157 15.99 -0.39 -8.84
C GLN A 157 16.53 0.70 -7.90
N LEU A 158 15.73 1.12 -6.91
CA LEU A 158 16.17 2.09 -5.91
C LEU A 158 17.30 1.55 -5.02
N HIS A 159 17.27 0.27 -4.63
CA HIS A 159 18.39 -0.36 -3.89
C HIS A 159 19.67 -0.42 -4.71
N LYS A 160 19.57 -0.66 -6.02
CA LYS A 160 20.72 -0.62 -6.94
C LYS A 160 21.28 0.81 -7.03
N TYR A 161 20.40 1.79 -7.24
CA TYR A 161 20.77 3.20 -7.39
C TYR A 161 21.41 3.78 -6.12
N VAL A 162 20.97 3.38 -4.92
CA VAL A 162 21.63 3.75 -3.66
C VAL A 162 23.09 3.29 -3.63
N ARG A 163 23.37 2.04 -4.02
CA ARG A 163 24.76 1.51 -4.09
C ARG A 163 25.62 2.25 -5.13
N GLU A 164 25.03 2.63 -6.26
CA GLU A 164 25.70 3.43 -7.29
C GLU A 164 26.06 4.84 -6.77
N LEU A 165 25.17 5.46 -5.98
CA LEU A 165 25.44 6.74 -5.32
C LEU A 165 26.49 6.62 -4.20
N GLU A 166 26.45 5.54 -3.40
CA GLU A 166 27.44 5.26 -2.36
C GLU A 166 28.84 5.11 -2.98
N GLN A 167 28.97 4.31 -4.05
CA GLN A 167 30.23 4.15 -4.78
C GLN A 167 30.73 5.48 -5.38
N ALA A 168 29.84 6.26 -6.01
CA ALA A 168 30.21 7.57 -6.56
C ALA A 168 30.67 8.56 -5.47
N ASN A 169 30.11 8.47 -4.26
CA ASN A 169 30.57 9.27 -3.12
C ASN A 169 31.95 8.83 -2.61
N ASP A 170 32.22 7.52 -2.50
CA ASP A 170 33.53 6.99 -2.14
C ASP A 170 34.62 7.41 -3.15
N ASP A 171 34.28 7.40 -4.45
CA ASP A 171 35.16 7.85 -5.52
C ASP A 171 35.42 9.37 -5.44
N LEU A 172 34.39 10.17 -5.13
CA LEU A 172 34.50 11.61 -4.91
C LEU A 172 35.35 11.94 -3.66
N GLU A 173 35.19 11.20 -2.56
CA GLU A 173 36.03 11.33 -1.37
C GLU A 173 37.50 10.98 -1.66
N ARG A 174 37.75 9.93 -2.46
CA ARG A 174 39.10 9.56 -2.88
C ARG A 174 39.73 10.65 -3.74
N ALA A 175 38.99 11.19 -4.71
CA ALA A 175 39.43 12.31 -5.53
C ALA A 175 39.73 13.56 -4.67
N LYS A 176 38.86 13.89 -3.72
CA LYS A 176 39.08 15.00 -2.76
C LYS A 176 40.38 14.81 -1.97
N ARG A 177 40.65 13.61 -1.44
CA ARG A 177 41.89 13.31 -0.69
C ARG A 177 43.13 13.47 -1.57
N ALA A 178 43.09 12.98 -2.81
CA ALA A 178 44.18 13.15 -3.78
C ALA A 178 44.44 14.63 -4.11
N THR A 179 43.39 15.43 -4.30
CA THR A 179 43.50 16.88 -4.53
C THR A 179 44.11 17.61 -3.34
N ILE A 180 43.73 17.27 -2.10
CA ILE A 180 44.30 17.87 -0.89
C ILE A 180 45.82 17.61 -0.82
N VAL A 181 46.25 16.35 -0.98
CA VAL A 181 47.68 15.99 -0.96
C VAL A 181 48.46 16.67 -2.09
N SER A 182 47.85 16.85 -3.26
CA SER A 182 48.46 17.61 -4.37
C SER A 182 48.65 19.09 -4.02
N LEU A 183 47.66 19.72 -3.38
CA LEU A 183 47.77 21.10 -2.90
C LEU A 183 48.85 21.24 -1.81
N GLU A 184 48.91 20.32 -0.85
CA GLU A 184 49.93 20.29 0.20
C GLU A 184 51.37 20.17 -0.36
N ASP A 185 51.57 19.38 -1.44
CA ASP A 185 52.86 19.31 -2.14
C ASP A 185 53.20 20.63 -2.87
N PHE A 186 52.22 21.28 -3.51
CA PHE A 186 52.42 22.62 -4.09
C PHE A 186 52.77 23.68 -3.04
N GLU A 187 52.07 23.68 -1.89
CA GLU A 187 52.36 24.58 -0.76
C GLU A 187 53.77 24.35 -0.20
N SER A 188 54.19 23.09 -0.03
CA SER A 188 55.55 22.74 0.40
C SER A 188 56.60 23.26 -0.58
N ARG A 189 56.41 23.05 -1.90
CA ARG A 189 57.32 23.55 -2.94
C ARG A 189 57.40 25.08 -2.97
N LEU A 190 56.26 25.76 -2.78
CA LEU A 190 56.20 27.22 -2.73
C LEU A 190 56.96 27.76 -1.51
N ASN A 191 56.77 27.16 -0.33
CA ASN A 191 57.50 27.54 0.89
C ASN A 191 59.02 27.35 0.71
N GLN A 192 59.46 26.21 0.16
CA GLN A 192 60.87 25.99 -0.16
C GLN A 192 61.44 26.95 -1.23
N ALA A 193 60.59 27.53 -2.09
CA ALA A 193 61.01 28.56 -3.04
C ALA A 193 61.14 29.93 -2.36
N ILE A 194 60.23 30.25 -1.44
CA ILE A 194 60.29 31.45 -0.59
C ILE A 194 61.55 31.43 0.29
N GLU A 195 61.84 30.31 0.96
CA GLU A 195 63.05 30.14 1.78
C GLU A 195 64.34 30.36 0.97
N ARG A 196 64.41 29.83 -0.26
CA ARG A 196 65.56 30.06 -1.15
C ARG A 196 65.67 31.51 -1.62
N ASN A 197 64.55 32.17 -1.91
CA ASN A 197 64.57 33.58 -2.29
C ASN A 197 65.02 34.47 -1.12
N ALA A 198 64.54 34.24 0.09
CA ALA A 198 64.97 34.98 1.28
C ALA A 198 66.47 34.79 1.57
N PHE A 199 67.01 33.59 1.35
CA PHE A 199 68.45 33.34 1.43
C PHE A 199 69.23 34.14 0.36
N LEU A 200 68.79 34.11 -0.90
CA LEU A 200 69.40 34.89 -1.99
C LEU A 200 69.31 36.41 -1.77
N GLU A 201 68.22 36.91 -1.19
CA GLU A 201 68.09 38.32 -0.78
C GLU A 201 69.17 38.68 0.26
N SER A 202 69.38 37.83 1.27
CA SER A 202 70.46 38.07 2.26
C SER A 202 71.87 38.05 1.67
N GLU A 203 72.16 37.17 0.69
CA GLU A 203 73.44 37.17 -0.04
C GLU A 203 73.64 38.45 -0.89
N LEU A 204 72.55 39.03 -1.40
CA LEU A 204 72.58 40.31 -2.12
C LEU A 204 72.81 41.49 -1.17
N ASP A 205 72.17 41.49 0.01
CA ASP A 205 72.37 42.51 1.06
C ASP A 205 73.82 42.51 1.59
N GLU A 206 74.39 41.33 1.85
CA GLU A 206 75.81 41.20 2.25
C GLU A 206 76.75 41.76 1.17
N LYS A 207 76.46 41.47 -0.09
CA LYS A 207 77.21 41.97 -1.24
C LYS A 207 77.09 43.49 -1.39
N GLU A 208 75.92 44.08 -1.15
CA GLU A 208 75.75 45.54 -1.14
C GLU A 208 76.53 46.20 0.00
N SER A 209 76.44 45.65 1.21
CA SER A 209 77.21 46.08 2.38
C SER A 209 78.73 46.06 2.11
N LEU A 210 79.23 45.00 1.47
CA LEU A 210 80.63 44.91 1.05
C LEU A 210 80.99 45.95 -0.03
N LEU A 211 80.11 46.22 -0.99
CA LEU A 211 80.34 47.26 -2.01
C LEU A 211 80.44 48.66 -1.38
N VAL A 212 79.56 48.99 -0.42
CA VAL A 212 79.63 50.25 0.35
C VAL A 212 80.95 50.33 1.13
N SER A 213 81.35 49.24 1.79
CA SER A 213 82.61 49.17 2.56
C SER A 213 83.84 49.35 1.67
N VAL A 214 83.86 48.71 0.50
CA VAL A 214 84.92 48.86 -0.50
C VAL A 214 84.96 50.29 -1.06
N GLN A 215 83.80 50.92 -1.28
CA GLN A 215 83.74 52.30 -1.77
C GLN A 215 84.30 53.27 -0.72
N ARG A 216 83.89 53.13 0.54
CA ARG A 216 84.44 53.91 1.66
C ARG A 216 85.96 53.76 1.78
N LEU A 217 86.49 52.54 1.71
CA LEU A 217 87.94 52.30 1.75
C LEU A 217 88.67 52.90 0.54
N LYS A 218 88.04 52.97 -0.65
CA LYS A 218 88.60 53.69 -1.81
C LYS A 218 88.64 55.19 -1.60
N ASP A 219 87.59 55.76 -0.98
CA ASP A 219 87.53 57.17 -0.64
C ASP A 219 88.60 57.51 0.41
N GLU A 220 88.68 56.77 1.52
CA GLU A 220 89.74 56.90 2.54
C GLU A 220 91.16 56.75 1.94
N ALA A 221 91.37 55.78 1.03
CA ALA A 221 92.66 55.62 0.34
C ALA A 221 92.97 56.74 -0.68
N ARG A 222 91.95 57.40 -1.26
CA ARG A 222 92.14 58.58 -2.10
C ARG A 222 92.52 59.78 -1.24
N ASP A 223 91.83 59.98 -0.13
CA ASP A 223 92.02 61.11 0.76
C ASP A 223 93.41 61.05 1.42
N LEU A 224 93.85 59.86 1.89
CA LEU A 224 95.23 59.63 2.38
C LEU A 224 96.30 59.88 1.31
N ARG A 225 96.07 59.51 0.04
CA ARG A 225 96.98 59.86 -1.07
C ARG A 225 97.05 61.37 -1.29
N GLN A 226 95.92 62.06 -1.10
CA GLN A 226 95.85 63.52 -1.23
C GLN A 226 96.57 64.21 -0.07
N GLU A 227 96.45 63.71 1.17
CA GLU A 227 97.23 64.15 2.33
C GLU A 227 98.73 63.96 2.11
N LEU A 228 99.16 62.78 1.62
CA LEU A 228 100.56 62.52 1.29
C LEU A 228 101.08 63.49 0.21
N ALA A 229 100.32 63.71 -0.87
CA ALA A 229 100.68 64.66 -1.93
C ALA A 229 100.63 66.14 -1.48
N VAL A 230 99.90 66.48 -0.41
CA VAL A 230 100.01 67.79 0.26
C VAL A 230 101.27 67.83 1.13
N ARG A 231 101.55 66.77 1.90
CA ARG A 231 102.70 66.68 2.80
C ARG A 231 104.03 66.68 2.06
N GLU A 232 104.10 66.09 0.88
CA GLU A 232 105.24 66.20 -0.04
C GLU A 232 105.49 67.68 -0.42
N ARG A 233 104.44 68.40 -0.86
CA ARG A 233 104.51 69.83 -1.20
C ARG A 233 104.77 70.78 -0.01
N THR A 234 104.46 70.38 1.23
CA THR A 234 104.79 71.17 2.43
C THR A 234 106.12 70.77 3.06
N SER A 235 106.60 69.55 2.83
CA SER A 235 107.94 69.08 3.25
C SER A 235 109.06 69.85 2.52
N ASP A 236 108.84 70.26 1.27
CA ASP A 236 109.73 71.17 0.53
C ASP A 236 109.82 72.59 1.14
N ARG A 237 109.03 72.90 2.19
CA ARG A 237 108.93 74.24 2.78
C ARG A 237 109.22 74.33 4.28
N MET A 238 109.21 73.23 5.05
CA MET A 238 109.47 73.27 6.50
C MET A 238 110.30 72.09 6.98
N SER A 239 111.54 72.36 7.40
CA SER A 239 112.46 71.38 7.97
C SER A 239 112.40 71.33 9.50
N ALA A 240 112.17 70.12 10.03
CA ALA A 240 112.80 69.59 11.25
C ALA A 240 112.33 70.20 12.63
N PRO A 241 112.80 69.68 13.80
CA PRO A 241 111.88 68.95 14.70
C PRO A 241 111.98 69.31 16.20
N SER A 242 111.10 68.76 17.06
CA SER A 242 111.35 68.62 18.52
C SER A 242 110.37 67.64 19.22
N SER A 243 110.92 66.84 20.12
CA SER A 243 110.29 66.23 21.32
C SER A 243 111.12 66.71 22.55
N PRO A 244 110.77 66.56 23.86
CA PRO A 244 110.41 65.25 24.48
C PRO A 244 109.57 65.22 25.80
N THR A 245 109.28 63.98 26.26
CA THR A 245 109.30 63.45 27.67
C THR A 245 108.16 63.59 28.74
N LEU A 246 107.83 62.43 29.35
CA LEU A 246 107.35 62.09 30.73
C LEU A 246 105.92 62.59 31.18
N ASP A 247 105.13 61.92 32.05
CA ASP A 247 105.18 60.60 32.74
C ASP A 247 103.82 60.24 33.43
N ILE A 248 103.70 59.02 34.01
CA ILE A 248 102.84 58.57 35.15
C ILE A 248 101.39 58.02 34.94
N ASP A 249 101.24 56.74 35.34
CA ASP A 249 100.11 55.92 35.87
C ASP A 249 98.70 55.96 35.22
N LYS A 250 97.98 54.84 35.00
CA LYS A 250 97.58 53.83 36.01
C LYS A 250 96.83 52.62 35.40
N MET A 251 97.06 51.39 35.92
CA MET A 251 96.21 50.16 36.05
C MET A 251 94.97 49.93 35.13
N ASP A 252 94.59 48.73 34.69
CA ASP A 252 95.08 47.35 34.86
C ASP A 252 94.45 46.47 33.75
N PHE A 253 95.13 45.42 33.26
CA PHE A 253 94.48 44.40 32.42
C PHE A 253 95.18 43.02 32.47
N ALA A 254 94.54 42.05 33.15
CA ALA A 254 94.80 40.60 33.05
C ALA A 254 93.48 39.88 33.42
N VAL A 255 92.79 39.19 32.52
CA VAL A 255 93.07 37.88 31.89
C VAL A 255 92.67 36.67 32.76
N GLN A 256 91.55 36.08 32.36
CA GLN A 256 91.16 34.65 32.37
C GLN A 256 90.86 33.84 33.66
N ALA A 257 89.68 33.20 33.58
CA ALA A 257 89.40 31.77 33.77
C ALA A 257 89.08 31.14 35.15
N SER A 258 87.87 30.55 35.19
CA SER A 258 87.53 29.21 35.72
C SER A 258 87.22 28.94 37.20
N LEU A 259 86.12 28.18 37.36
CA LEU A 259 85.78 27.19 38.41
C LEU A 259 85.26 27.64 39.80
N SER A 260 83.98 27.32 40.08
CA SER A 260 83.50 26.47 41.22
C SER A 260 82.11 26.87 41.78
N LEU A 261 81.38 25.89 42.33
CA LEU A 261 79.96 25.93 42.78
C LEU A 261 79.79 26.48 44.22
N PRO A 262 78.55 26.77 44.72
CA PRO A 262 77.76 25.70 45.35
C PRO A 262 76.20 25.78 45.28
N ALA A 263 75.58 24.60 45.45
CA ALA A 263 74.28 24.29 46.09
C ALA A 263 72.90 24.64 45.48
N THR A 264 72.08 23.58 45.41
CA THR A 264 70.62 23.39 45.21
C THR A 264 69.75 23.91 46.39
N PRO A 265 68.38 23.83 46.41
CA PRO A 265 67.40 23.15 45.53
C PRO A 265 66.22 24.07 45.09
N VAL A 266 65.14 23.76 44.34
CA VAL A 266 64.39 22.56 43.83
C VAL A 266 63.83 22.97 42.43
N GLY A 267 63.51 22.14 41.43
CA GLY A 267 63.61 20.69 41.20
C GLY A 267 62.40 20.12 40.42
N LYS A 268 62.64 19.17 39.49
CA LYS A 268 61.72 18.52 38.50
C LYS A 268 61.43 19.34 37.21
N SER A 269 61.87 18.99 35.98
CA SER A 269 62.17 17.69 35.30
C SER A 269 60.89 16.88 34.98
N MET A 270 60.61 16.32 33.79
CA MET A 270 61.24 16.32 32.44
C MET A 270 60.33 15.52 31.45
N GLU A 271 60.31 15.89 30.16
CA GLU A 271 59.96 15.11 28.94
C GLU A 271 58.62 14.33 28.74
N HIS A 272 57.97 14.66 27.62
CA HIS A 272 57.43 13.80 26.55
C HIS A 272 56.82 12.39 26.80
N SER A 273 55.59 12.19 26.29
CA SER A 273 55.27 11.14 25.30
C SER A 273 53.89 11.31 24.63
N PHE A 274 53.77 10.82 23.39
CA PHE A 274 52.53 10.79 22.59
C PHE A 274 51.53 9.73 23.08
N ILE A 275 50.21 9.96 22.89
CA ILE A 275 49.20 9.07 22.27
C ILE A 275 47.79 9.68 22.43
N SER A 276 46.95 9.55 21.40
CA SER A 276 45.59 10.11 21.28
C SER A 276 44.49 9.14 21.83
N PRO A 277 43.19 9.28 21.51
CA PRO A 277 42.25 10.25 22.10
C PRO A 277 40.93 9.60 22.63
N LYS A 278 40.25 10.20 23.63
CA LYS A 278 38.77 10.14 23.73
C LYS A 278 38.12 11.07 24.78
N VAL A 279 37.15 11.85 24.30
CA VAL A 279 35.80 12.06 24.86
C VAL A 279 35.63 12.05 26.39
N LEU A 280 35.35 13.23 26.97
CA LEU A 280 34.13 13.43 27.78
C LEU A 280 33.58 14.87 27.64
N THR A 281 32.27 14.88 27.37
CA THR A 281 31.25 15.90 27.60
C THR A 281 31.40 16.76 28.88
N ASN A 282 31.24 18.09 28.77
CA ASN A 282 30.08 18.83 29.30
C ASN A 282 30.20 20.35 29.08
N GLY A 283 29.06 21.06 29.15
CA GLY A 283 29.03 22.47 29.55
C GLY A 283 28.71 23.48 28.46
N CYS A 284 27.49 24.02 28.49
CA CYS A 284 27.11 25.21 27.74
C CYS A 284 27.86 26.45 28.26
N GLY A 285 28.66 27.08 27.39
CA GLY A 285 29.26 28.39 27.60
C GLY A 285 29.09 29.21 26.32
N GLY A 286 28.50 30.40 26.44
CA GLY A 286 28.03 31.16 25.27
C GLY A 286 29.16 31.71 24.39
N SER A 287 29.55 30.98 23.35
CA SER A 287 30.18 31.60 22.18
C SER A 287 29.13 32.49 21.51
N ALA A 288 29.30 33.80 21.62
CA ALA A 288 28.42 34.76 20.98
C ALA A 288 28.52 34.60 19.46
N LEU A 289 27.53 33.93 18.86
CA LEU A 289 27.42 33.73 17.40
C LEU A 289 27.77 35.02 16.67
N THR A 290 28.67 34.95 15.68
CA THR A 290 29.11 36.14 14.93
C THR A 290 27.90 36.88 14.36
N HIS A 291 28.01 38.21 14.19
CA HIS A 291 26.86 39.03 13.76
C HIS A 291 26.22 38.50 12.47
N SER A 292 27.05 38.05 11.51
CA SER A 292 26.61 37.39 10.27
C SER A 292 25.94 36.02 10.49
N ALA A 293 26.45 35.19 11.40
CA ALA A 293 25.84 33.90 11.72
C ALA A 293 24.45 34.06 12.35
N ARG A 294 24.25 35.09 13.20
CA ARG A 294 22.94 35.43 13.77
C ARG A 294 21.94 35.87 12.70
N ILE A 295 22.34 36.75 11.78
CA ILE A 295 21.48 37.21 10.68
C ILE A 295 21.13 36.04 9.75
N SER A 296 22.11 35.21 9.40
CA SER A 296 21.88 34.01 8.56
C SER A 296 20.88 33.05 9.22
N ALA A 297 21.05 32.76 10.53
CA ALA A 297 20.13 31.90 11.26
C ALA A 297 18.70 32.48 11.32
N LEU A 298 18.56 33.78 11.58
CA LEU A 298 17.25 34.45 11.60
C LEU A 298 16.56 34.43 10.23
N ASN A 299 17.29 34.62 9.14
CA ASN A 299 16.74 34.52 7.79
C ASN A 299 16.26 33.09 7.48
N ILE A 300 17.05 32.07 7.82
CA ILE A 300 16.67 30.65 7.64
C ILE A 300 15.41 30.32 8.45
N VAL A 301 15.32 30.78 9.70
CA VAL A 301 14.12 30.60 10.54
C VAL A 301 12.91 31.35 9.97
N GLY A 302 13.09 32.56 9.47
CA GLY A 302 12.04 33.35 8.81
C GLY A 302 11.50 32.69 7.54
N ASP A 303 12.37 32.11 6.71
CA ASP A 303 11.98 31.37 5.51
C ASP A 303 11.30 30.04 5.84
N LEU A 304 11.75 29.34 6.89
CA LEU A 304 11.08 28.14 7.40
C LEU A 304 9.67 28.46 7.89
N LEU A 305 9.48 29.50 8.72
CA LEU A 305 8.16 29.92 9.19
C LEU A 305 7.23 30.32 8.03
N ARG A 306 7.75 31.01 7.02
CA ARG A 306 6.98 31.36 5.82
C ARG A 306 6.57 30.14 5.00
N LYS A 307 7.46 29.15 4.86
CA LYS A 307 7.16 27.87 4.19
C LYS A 307 6.16 27.03 4.99
N VAL A 308 6.26 26.99 6.32
CA VAL A 308 5.29 26.33 7.20
C VAL A 308 3.91 26.97 7.06
N GLY A 309 3.78 28.30 7.15
CA GLY A 309 2.49 28.97 6.96
C GLY A 309 1.87 28.75 5.57
N ALA A 310 2.69 28.65 4.53
CA ALA A 310 2.23 28.30 3.18
C ALA A 310 1.78 26.82 3.08
N LEU A 311 2.45 25.90 3.79
CA LEU A 311 2.06 24.49 3.88
C LEU A 311 0.77 24.32 4.70
N GLU A 312 0.62 25.03 5.82
CA GLU A 312 -0.62 25.03 6.62
C GLU A 312 -1.81 25.57 5.83
N SER A 313 -1.60 26.65 5.06
CA SER A 313 -2.63 27.19 4.15
C SER A 313 -3.06 26.17 3.10
N LYS A 314 -2.11 25.44 2.49
CA LYS A 314 -2.42 24.34 1.55
C LYS A 314 -3.10 23.17 2.25
N LEU A 315 -2.68 22.79 3.45
CA LEU A 315 -3.26 21.71 4.24
C LEU A 315 -4.71 22.02 4.64
N ALA A 316 -5.00 23.29 4.99
CA ALA A 316 -6.35 23.77 5.24
C ALA A 316 -7.22 23.70 3.97
N ALA A 317 -6.70 24.13 2.82
CA ALA A 317 -7.38 23.98 1.54
C ALA A 317 -7.68 22.51 1.20
N CYS A 318 -6.71 21.60 1.37
CA CYS A 318 -6.92 20.16 1.17
C CYS A 318 -7.96 19.56 2.13
N ARG A 319 -8.00 19.99 3.40
CA ARG A 319 -9.04 19.57 4.36
C ARG A 319 -10.43 20.06 3.96
N ASN A 320 -10.54 21.28 3.41
CA ASN A 320 -11.81 21.81 2.91
C ASN A 320 -12.26 21.05 1.65
N LEU A 321 -11.36 20.81 0.69
CA LEU A 321 -11.66 19.99 -0.50
C LEU A 321 -12.05 18.54 -0.15
N ALA A 322 -11.43 17.93 0.87
CA ALA A 322 -11.82 16.60 1.34
C ALA A 322 -13.21 16.59 2.01
N LYS A 323 -13.56 17.66 2.73
CA LYS A 323 -14.92 17.85 3.28
C LYS A 323 -15.96 18.07 2.19
N ASP A 324 -15.66 18.88 1.17
CA ASP A 324 -16.55 19.12 0.02
C ASP A 324 -16.74 17.87 -0.85
N GLN A 325 -15.71 17.05 -1.02
CA GLN A 325 -15.83 15.73 -1.68
C GLN A 325 -16.71 14.77 -0.86
N SER A 326 -16.67 14.86 0.47
CA SER A 326 -17.48 14.03 1.36
C SER A 326 -18.95 14.49 1.41
N SER A 327 -19.22 15.80 1.43
CA SER A 327 -20.58 16.33 1.35
C SER A 327 -21.22 16.09 -0.02
N ARG A 328 -20.47 16.26 -1.12
CA ARG A 328 -20.96 15.96 -2.48
C ARG A 328 -21.34 14.48 -2.66
N LYS A 329 -20.60 13.55 -2.04
CA LYS A 329 -20.96 12.11 -2.05
C LYS A 329 -22.27 11.81 -1.32
N HIS A 330 -22.71 12.63 -0.37
CA HIS A 330 -23.96 12.44 0.36
C HIS A 330 -25.21 12.99 -0.38
N PHE A 331 -25.02 13.70 -1.49
CA PHE A 331 -26.10 14.23 -2.35
C PHE A 331 -26.17 13.56 -3.74
N SER A 332 -25.40 12.49 -3.98
CA SER A 332 -25.39 11.78 -5.27
C SER A 332 -25.70 10.30 -5.11
N THR A 333 -26.87 10.02 -4.54
CA THR A 333 -27.58 8.74 -4.68
C THR A 333 -29.04 9.01 -5.05
N ASP A 334 -29.26 9.61 -6.22
CA ASP A 334 -30.50 9.40 -6.97
C ASP A 334 -30.26 9.54 -8.49
N LYS A 335 -31.11 8.90 -9.31
CA LYS A 335 -30.92 8.77 -10.77
C LYS A 335 -31.30 10.04 -11.53
N GLY A 336 -30.56 10.39 -12.59
CA GLY A 336 -30.95 11.47 -13.51
C GLY A 336 -30.08 11.61 -14.76
N THR A 337 -30.62 11.17 -15.90
CA THR A 337 -29.98 11.09 -17.22
C THR A 337 -29.85 12.45 -17.96
N LEU A 338 -28.75 12.60 -18.75
CA LEU A 338 -28.56 13.45 -19.96
C LEU A 338 -28.17 14.96 -19.91
N ILE A 339 -27.41 15.32 -20.97
CA ILE A 339 -27.30 16.62 -21.70
C ILE A 339 -26.20 17.65 -21.33
N ASN A 340 -25.20 17.65 -22.22
CA ASN A 340 -24.55 18.78 -22.90
C ASN A 340 -23.48 19.67 -22.23
N SER A 341 -22.43 19.90 -23.02
CA SER A 341 -21.30 20.79 -22.80
C SER A 341 -21.54 22.20 -23.38
N ASN A 342 -21.31 23.25 -22.58
CA ASN A 342 -20.38 24.36 -22.89
C ASN A 342 -20.78 25.73 -22.27
N THR A 343 -19.74 26.54 -22.05
CA THR A 343 -19.69 28.01 -21.91
C THR A 343 -20.00 28.69 -20.56
N THR A 344 -18.98 29.44 -20.12
CA THR A 344 -18.99 30.79 -19.49
C THR A 344 -19.70 31.06 -18.15
N LYS A 345 -18.86 31.35 -17.15
CA LYS A 345 -18.90 32.51 -16.22
C LYS A 345 -20.28 33.10 -15.87
N PHE A 346 -20.64 33.05 -14.59
CA PHE A 346 -20.64 34.24 -13.70
C PHE A 346 -20.84 33.82 -12.23
N SER A 347 -20.33 34.64 -11.31
CA SER A 347 -20.59 34.52 -9.86
C SER A 347 -22.02 34.93 -9.53
N HIS A 348 -22.60 34.44 -8.42
CA HIS A 348 -23.00 35.30 -7.29
C HIS A 348 -23.50 34.50 -6.07
N SER A 349 -23.21 35.07 -4.89
CA SER A 349 -23.57 34.59 -3.55
C SER A 349 -25.09 34.54 -3.33
N LEU A 350 -25.58 33.52 -2.60
CA LEU A 350 -26.78 33.64 -1.77
C LEU A 350 -26.59 33.07 -0.35
N HIS A 351 -27.07 33.89 0.59
CA HIS A 351 -27.27 33.78 2.03
C HIS A 351 -27.06 32.47 2.79
N ASN A 352 -26.51 32.65 4.00
CA ASN A 352 -26.43 31.67 5.07
C ASN A 352 -27.32 32.15 6.23
N THR A 353 -28.26 31.31 6.70
CA THR A 353 -29.18 31.66 7.81
C THR A 353 -29.15 30.63 8.93
N TYR A 354 -28.37 30.96 9.95
CA TYR A 354 -28.64 30.78 11.39
C TYR A 354 -29.60 29.65 11.83
N LEU A 355 -29.08 28.67 12.56
CA LEU A 355 -29.65 28.35 13.89
C LEU A 355 -28.61 27.67 14.79
N ASP A 356 -28.32 28.35 15.90
CA ASP A 356 -27.49 27.88 16.99
C ASP A 356 -28.29 26.93 17.91
N LYS A 357 -27.63 25.89 18.41
CA LYS A 357 -28.05 25.23 19.65
C LYS A 357 -26.88 24.55 20.37
N THR A 358 -26.07 25.34 21.06
CA THR A 358 -25.27 24.83 22.17
C THR A 358 -26.16 24.12 23.19
N THR A 359 -25.82 22.88 23.56
CA THR A 359 -26.21 22.31 24.86
C THR A 359 -25.01 21.53 25.38
N ILE A 360 -24.59 21.91 26.58
CA ILE A 360 -23.41 21.42 27.29
C ILE A 360 -23.89 20.46 28.38
N ASN A 361 -23.06 19.48 28.73
CA ASN A 361 -23.12 18.54 29.87
C ASN A 361 -23.46 17.08 29.52
N GLY A 362 -22.81 16.15 30.22
CA GLY A 362 -23.17 14.73 30.27
C GLY A 362 -21.97 13.79 30.25
N LEU A 363 -21.43 13.48 31.43
CA LEU A 363 -20.53 12.34 31.63
C LEU A 363 -21.34 11.04 31.54
N ASP A 364 -20.79 9.99 30.90
CA ASP A 364 -20.31 8.76 31.58
C ASP A 364 -20.22 7.57 30.59
N PRO A 365 -19.10 6.81 30.51
CA PRO A 365 -19.04 5.55 29.77
C PRO A 365 -19.10 4.35 30.73
N SER A 366 -20.23 3.66 30.79
CA SER A 366 -20.35 2.37 31.49
C SER A 366 -21.40 1.45 30.88
N SER A 367 -21.09 0.14 30.90
CA SER A 367 -21.86 -0.99 30.36
C SER A 367 -21.54 -1.40 28.90
N LEU A 368 -21.36 -2.68 28.56
CA LEU A 368 -21.26 -3.89 29.40
C LEU A 368 -20.46 -4.98 28.65
N THR A 369 -19.97 -5.94 29.44
CA THR A 369 -19.35 -7.22 29.07
C THR A 369 -19.95 -7.95 27.86
N SER A 370 -19.10 -8.60 27.05
CA SER A 370 -19.39 -9.95 26.55
C SER A 370 -18.14 -10.82 26.56
N MET A 371 -18.31 -12.09 26.94
CA MET A 371 -17.24 -13.10 27.01
C MET A 371 -17.33 -14.04 25.81
N SER A 372 -16.20 -14.40 25.20
CA SER A 372 -15.97 -15.74 24.65
C SER A 372 -14.51 -15.91 24.22
N SER A 373 -13.97 -17.11 24.42
CA SER A 373 -12.57 -17.46 24.15
C SER A 373 -12.44 -18.34 22.90
N SER A 374 -11.21 -18.37 22.37
CA SER A 374 -10.60 -19.48 21.62
C SER A 374 -11.16 -19.86 20.24
N ARG A 375 -10.30 -19.69 19.22
CA ARG A 375 -9.61 -20.86 18.62
C ARG A 375 -8.36 -20.46 17.84
N ALA A 376 -7.18 -20.85 18.33
CA ALA A 376 -5.97 -20.92 17.50
C ALA A 376 -6.02 -22.19 16.63
N LEU A 377 -5.65 -22.09 15.36
CA LEU A 377 -5.54 -23.23 14.45
C LEU A 377 -4.12 -23.79 14.44
N ALA A 378 -3.92 -24.95 15.05
CA ALA A 378 -2.68 -25.72 14.93
C ALA A 378 -2.68 -26.52 13.61
N HIS A 379 -1.56 -26.53 12.90
CA HIS A 379 -1.33 -27.43 11.77
C HIS A 379 -0.98 -28.86 12.26
N PRO A 380 -1.48 -29.92 11.61
CA PRO A 380 -1.02 -31.28 11.86
C PRO A 380 0.37 -31.48 11.24
N GLY A 381 1.30 -32.06 12.00
CA GLY A 381 2.71 -32.16 11.61
C GLY A 381 3.09 -33.40 10.79
N MET A 382 4.30 -33.37 10.24
CA MET A 382 5.04 -34.56 9.80
C MET A 382 6.44 -34.59 10.41
N LEU A 383 6.96 -35.80 10.57
CA LEU A 383 7.97 -36.26 11.54
C LEU A 383 9.40 -35.70 11.32
N PRO A 384 10.25 -35.70 12.37
CA PRO A 384 11.69 -35.45 12.23
C PRO A 384 12.44 -36.71 11.78
N LEU A 385 13.42 -36.53 10.89
CA LEU A 385 14.44 -37.54 10.59
C LEU A 385 15.67 -37.30 11.48
N SER A 386 16.15 -38.35 12.13
CA SER A 386 17.42 -38.37 12.86
C SER A 386 18.45 -39.19 12.10
N VAL A 387 19.57 -38.57 11.71
CA VAL A 387 20.93 -39.13 11.65
C VAL A 387 21.88 -37.99 12.01
#